data_AF-A0A6L8VD81-F1
#
_entry.id   AF-A0A6L8VD81-F1
#
_cell.length_a   1.000
_cell.length_b   1.000
_cell.length_c   1.000
_cell.angle_alpha   90.00
_cell.angle_beta   90.00
_cell.angle_gamma   90.00
#
_symmetry.space_group_name_H-M   'P 1'
#
loop_
_entity.id
_entity.type
_entity.pdbx_description
1 polymer ?
#
loop_
_entity_poly.entity_id
_entity_poly.type
_entity_poly.pdbx_seq_one_letter_code
_entity_poly.pdbx_strand_id
1 'polypeptide(L)'
;MNALKALDYPPIWLAGFAVLAWALGAVPLRLFGPSGGTVGAGLIGAGLLLMLAAAAQMLLARTTIIPHREPGALVTGGVFRLSRNPIYLADALVLAGVIVLRDAPLAVPLLPLFMAVIQKRFIFGEEARLRAAFGPDFADYAARTRRWL
;
A
#
# COMPACT_ATOMS: atom_id res chain seq x y z
N MET A 1 17.41 20.85 3.40
CA MET A 1 16.35 19.83 3.24
C MET A 1 15.09 20.34 3.93
N ASN A 2 13.98 20.56 3.22
CA ASN A 2 12.72 21.00 3.84
C ASN A 2 12.21 19.92 4.80
N ALA A 3 11.86 20.28 6.04
CA ALA A 3 11.31 19.37 7.05
C ALA A 3 10.08 18.57 6.53
N LEU A 4 9.33 19.15 5.59
CA LEU A 4 8.20 18.51 4.90
C LEU A 4 8.59 17.29 4.04
N LYS A 5 9.82 17.23 3.52
CA LYS A 5 10.32 16.04 2.78
C LYS A 5 10.75 14.91 3.72
N ALA A 6 11.10 15.22 4.97
CA ALA A 6 11.52 14.23 5.96
C ALA A 6 10.35 13.40 6.52
N LEU A 7 9.11 13.86 6.33
CA LEU A 7 7.89 13.18 6.78
C LEU A 7 7.12 12.53 5.61
N ASP A 8 7.67 12.53 4.41
CA ASP A 8 6.99 12.00 3.24
C ASP A 8 7.23 10.50 3.08
N TYR A 9 6.66 9.73 4.01
CA TYR A 9 6.74 8.27 4.04
C TYR A 9 5.35 7.64 3.93
N PRO A 10 5.20 6.51 3.21
CA PRO A 10 3.91 5.85 3.04
C PRO A 10 3.15 5.54 4.34
N PRO A 11 3.81 5.05 5.42
CA PRO A 11 3.12 4.81 6.69
C PRO A 11 2.50 6.07 7.31
N ILE A 12 3.06 7.26 7.06
CA ILE A 12 2.52 8.53 7.56
C ILE A 12 1.21 8.86 6.81
N TRP A 13 1.18 8.63 5.50
CA TRP A 13 -0.04 8.78 4.69
C TRP A 13 -1.11 7.77 5.11
N LEU A 14 -0.74 6.50 5.31
CA LEU A 14 -1.66 5.47 5.82
C LEU A 14 -2.24 5.89 7.18
N ALA A 15 -1.40 6.31 8.13
CA ALA A 15 -1.83 6.75 9.44
C ALA A 15 -2.78 7.95 9.36
N GLY A 16 -2.48 8.95 8.53
CA GLY A 16 -3.34 10.11 8.33
C GLY A 16 -4.73 9.73 7.79
N PHE A 17 -4.77 8.86 6.78
CA PHE A 17 -6.02 8.35 6.21
C PHE A 17 -6.80 7.47 7.20
N ALA A 18 -6.11 6.65 8.00
CA ALA A 18 -6.71 5.81 9.03
C ALA A 18 -7.32 6.65 10.16
N VAL A 19 -6.63 7.71 10.61
CA VAL A 19 -7.17 8.67 11.59
C VAL A 19 -8.41 9.36 11.06
N LEU A 20 -8.38 9.81 9.79
CA LEU A 20 -9.55 10.43 9.16
C LEU A 20 -10.72 9.44 9.03
N ALA A 21 -10.45 8.21 8.61
CA ALA A 21 -11.46 7.14 8.56
C ALA A 21 -12.06 6.87 9.95
N TRP A 22 -11.21 6.84 10.97
CA TRP A 22 -11.64 6.63 12.35
C TRP A 22 -12.56 7.74 12.86
N ALA A 23 -12.21 9.00 12.55
CA ALA A 23 -13.00 10.18 12.89
C ALA A 23 -14.37 10.18 12.16
N LEU A 24 -14.40 9.83 10.87
CA LEU A 24 -15.65 9.71 10.11
C LEU A 24 -16.58 8.62 10.66
N GLY A 25 -16.02 7.56 11.28
CA GLY A 25 -16.79 6.54 11.98
C GLY A 25 -17.47 7.00 13.28
N ALA A 26 -17.24 8.24 13.73
CA ALA A 26 -18.00 8.83 14.83
C ALA A 26 -19.42 9.24 14.41
N VAL A 27 -19.67 9.40 13.10
CA VAL A 27 -21.02 9.62 12.57
C VAL A 27 -21.84 8.34 12.77
N PRO A 28 -23.06 8.39 13.33
CA PRO A 28 -23.86 7.21 13.68
C PRO A 28 -24.54 6.58 12.44
N LEU A 29 -23.76 6.32 11.39
CA LEU A 29 -24.17 5.59 10.20
C LEU A 29 -23.51 4.21 10.21
N ARG A 30 -24.32 3.16 10.36
CA ARG A 30 -23.85 1.77 10.40
C ARG A 30 -24.26 1.04 9.14
N LEU A 31 -23.29 0.41 8.46
CA LEU A 31 -23.54 -0.30 7.21
C LEU A 31 -22.97 -1.72 7.23
N PHE A 32 -21.81 -1.93 7.85
CA PHE A 32 -21.14 -3.22 7.86
C PHE A 32 -21.64 -4.13 9.00
N GLY A 33 -22.14 -3.54 10.09
CA GLY A 33 -22.80 -4.28 11.16
C GLY A 33 -21.89 -5.25 11.92
N PRO A 34 -22.45 -6.26 12.61
CA PRO A 34 -21.70 -7.11 13.54
C PRO A 34 -20.56 -7.92 12.90
N SER A 35 -20.70 -8.33 11.64
CA SER A 35 -19.65 -9.06 10.91
C SER A 35 -18.49 -8.16 10.46
N GLY A 36 -18.69 -6.83 10.43
CA GLY A 36 -17.67 -5.85 10.07
C GLY A 36 -16.41 -5.96 10.95
N GLY A 37 -16.57 -6.30 12.23
CA GLY A 37 -15.43 -6.51 13.12
C GLY A 37 -14.49 -7.62 12.64
N THR A 38 -15.04 -8.80 12.35
CA THR A 38 -14.28 -9.96 11.86
C THR A 38 -13.69 -9.72 10.47
N VAL A 39 -14.48 -9.13 9.56
CA VAL A 39 -14.00 -8.83 8.19
C VAL A 39 -12.89 -7.79 8.23
N GLY A 40 -13.06 -6.71 9.01
CA GLY A 40 -12.06 -5.66 9.16
C GLY A 40 -10.76 -6.19 9.76
N ALA A 41 -10.84 -7.00 10.82
CA ALA A 41 -9.67 -7.66 11.41
C ALA A 41 -8.98 -8.61 10.41
N GLY A 42 -9.75 -9.37 9.63
CA GLY A 42 -9.22 -10.23 8.56
C GLY A 42 -8.47 -9.45 7.47
N LEU A 43 -9.02 -8.31 7.04
CA LEU A 43 -8.38 -7.43 6.05
C LEU A 43 -7.07 -6.83 6.59
N ILE A 44 -7.06 -6.37 7.84
CA ILE A 44 -5.84 -5.86 8.49
C ILE A 44 -4.80 -6.98 8.58
N GLY A 45 -5.18 -8.17 9.06
CA GLY A 45 -4.27 -9.32 9.16
C GLY A 45 -3.69 -9.73 7.80
N ALA A 46 -4.53 -9.80 6.77
CA ALA A 46 -4.09 -10.10 5.41
C ALA A 46 -3.13 -9.04 4.85
N GLY A 47 -3.41 -7.75 5.09
CA GLY A 47 -2.52 -6.65 4.72
C GLY A 47 -1.16 -6.77 5.42
N LEU A 48 -1.14 -6.98 6.73
CA LEU A 48 0.10 -7.16 7.49
C LEU A 48 0.92 -8.37 7.01
N LEU A 49 0.27 -9.50 6.75
CA LEU A 49 0.95 -10.69 6.21
C LEU A 49 1.53 -10.43 4.82
N LEU A 50 0.79 -9.73 3.94
CA LEU A 50 1.27 -9.35 2.62
C LEU A 50 2.48 -8.40 2.70
N MET A 51 2.44 -7.43 3.62
CA MET A 51 3.54 -6.51 3.87
C MET A 51 4.79 -7.25 4.35
N LEU A 52 4.64 -8.15 5.32
CA LEU A 52 5.75 -8.96 5.84
C LEU A 52 6.36 -9.84 4.74
N ALA A 53 5.51 -10.49 3.93
CA ALA A 53 5.97 -11.31 2.80
C ALA A 53 6.74 -10.47 1.77
N ALA A 54 6.22 -9.30 1.39
CA ALA A 54 6.89 -8.39 0.45
C ALA A 54 8.23 -7.89 1.00
N ALA A 55 8.25 -7.43 2.25
CA ALA A 55 9.46 -6.95 2.91
C ALA A 55 10.52 -8.05 3.02
N ALA A 56 10.12 -9.27 3.40
CA ALA A 56 11.02 -10.42 3.46
C ALA A 56 11.64 -10.75 2.10
N GLN A 57 10.83 -10.77 1.02
CA GLN A 57 11.36 -11.00 -0.32
C GLN A 57 12.33 -9.91 -0.77
N MET A 58 12.07 -8.64 -0.47
CA MET A 58 12.98 -7.54 -0.79
C MET A 58 14.29 -7.62 -0.01
N LEU A 59 14.21 -7.96 1.28
CA LEU A 59 15.39 -8.14 2.13
C LEU A 59 16.26 -9.30 1.64
N LEU A 60 15.65 -10.44 1.31
CA LEU A 60 16.34 -11.61 0.75
C LEU A 60 16.98 -11.29 -0.60
N ALA A 61 16.33 -10.47 -1.43
CA ALA A 61 16.88 -9.97 -2.69
C ALA A 61 17.89 -8.81 -2.51
N ARG A 62 18.21 -8.41 -1.27
CA ARG A 62 19.13 -7.30 -0.93
C ARG A 62 18.77 -5.99 -1.63
N THR A 63 17.47 -5.72 -1.80
CA THR A 63 16.97 -4.46 -2.37
C THR A 63 16.27 -3.61 -1.30
N THR A 64 15.99 -2.35 -1.62
CA THR A 64 15.54 -1.35 -0.65
C THR A 64 14.02 -1.26 -0.54
N ILE A 65 13.51 -1.31 0.70
CA ILE A 65 12.10 -1.05 1.03
C ILE A 65 11.84 0.47 1.17
N ILE A 66 12.89 1.28 1.23
CA ILE A 66 12.79 2.71 1.53
C ILE A 66 12.55 3.46 0.22
N PRO A 67 11.44 4.22 0.11
CA PRO A 67 11.18 5.04 -1.06
C PRO A 67 12.35 5.98 -1.35
N HIS A 68 12.55 6.30 -2.64
CA HIS A 68 13.60 7.22 -3.12
C HIS A 68 15.04 6.70 -3.08
N ARG A 69 15.27 5.43 -2.72
CA ARG A 69 16.58 4.80 -2.88
C ARG A 69 16.69 4.03 -4.20
N GLU A 70 17.92 3.86 -4.67
CA GLU A 70 18.21 3.05 -5.86
C GLU A 70 17.95 1.56 -5.56
N PRO A 71 17.24 0.84 -6.45
CA PRO A 71 16.94 -0.57 -6.25
C PRO A 71 18.19 -1.44 -6.51
N GLY A 72 18.49 -2.35 -5.59
CA GLY A 72 19.63 -3.28 -5.73
C GLY A 72 19.32 -4.52 -6.58
N ALA A 73 18.04 -4.87 -6.71
CA ALA A 73 17.56 -6.00 -7.51
C ALA A 73 16.09 -5.78 -7.93
N LEU A 74 15.70 -6.40 -9.05
CA LEU A 74 14.32 -6.45 -9.52
C LEU A 74 13.62 -7.72 -9.01
N VAL A 75 12.72 -7.56 -8.04
CA VAL A 75 11.95 -8.67 -7.46
C VAL A 75 10.64 -8.85 -8.22
N THR A 76 10.44 -10.01 -8.84
CA THR A 76 9.26 -10.31 -9.69
C THR A 76 8.50 -11.57 -9.26
N GLY A 77 9.04 -12.34 -8.30
CA GLY A 77 8.49 -13.60 -7.82
C GLY A 77 7.62 -13.46 -6.56
N GLY A 78 6.92 -14.54 -6.16
CA GLY A 78 6.09 -14.56 -4.95
C GLY A 78 4.99 -13.51 -4.96
N VAL A 79 4.89 -12.67 -3.93
CA VAL A 79 3.81 -11.67 -3.82
C VAL A 79 3.94 -10.55 -4.86
N PHE A 80 5.14 -10.33 -5.39
CA PHE A 80 5.39 -9.41 -6.51
C PHE A 80 4.77 -9.91 -7.84
N ARG A 81 4.34 -11.17 -7.94
CA ARG A 81 3.55 -11.62 -9.11
C ARG A 81 2.10 -11.14 -9.06
N LEU A 82 1.58 -10.85 -7.87
CA LEU A 82 0.19 -10.43 -7.68
C LEU A 82 0.00 -8.95 -8.01
N SER A 83 0.98 -8.13 -7.68
CA SER A 83 1.03 -6.70 -7.96
C SER A 83 2.48 -6.27 -7.96
N ARG A 84 2.83 -5.28 -8.78
CA ARG A 84 4.17 -4.69 -8.74
C ARG A 84 4.47 -3.91 -7.46
N ASN A 85 3.44 -3.62 -6.68
CA ASN A 85 3.47 -2.73 -5.51
C ASN A 85 2.82 -3.40 -4.29
N PRO A 86 3.26 -4.60 -3.87
CA PRO A 86 2.56 -5.38 -2.85
C PRO A 86 2.58 -4.72 -1.47
N ILE A 87 3.59 -3.90 -1.14
CA ILE A 87 3.62 -3.12 0.11
C ILE A 87 2.51 -2.07 0.13
N TYR A 88 2.33 -1.34 -0.97
CA TYR A 88 1.26 -0.34 -1.07
C TYR A 88 -0.13 -0.98 -1.15
N LEU A 89 -0.23 -2.17 -1.75
CA LEU A 89 -1.45 -2.97 -1.71
C LEU A 89 -1.78 -3.41 -0.29
N ALA A 90 -0.78 -3.81 0.50
CA ALA A 90 -0.95 -4.10 1.92
C ALA A 90 -1.45 -2.89 2.71
N ASP A 91 -0.89 -1.69 2.48
CA ASP A 91 -1.39 -0.45 3.11
C ASP A 91 -2.87 -0.19 2.79
N ALA A 92 -3.26 -0.39 1.53
CA ALA A 92 -4.66 -0.23 1.11
C ALA A 92 -5.58 -1.26 1.79
N LEU A 93 -5.13 -2.52 1.95
CA LEU A 93 -5.87 -3.55 2.69
C LEU A 93 -6.03 -3.20 4.18
N VAL A 94 -4.97 -2.68 4.82
CA VAL A 94 -5.03 -2.23 6.21
C VAL A 94 -6.03 -1.07 6.34
N LEU A 95 -5.98 -0.07 5.45
CA LEU A 95 -6.93 1.04 5.47
C LEU A 95 -8.38 0.56 5.28
N ALA A 96 -8.61 -0.34 4.31
CA ALA A 96 -9.92 -0.93 4.09
C ALA A 96 -10.41 -1.68 5.34
N GLY A 97 -9.53 -2.45 5.98
CA GLY A 97 -9.85 -3.14 7.22
C GLY A 97 -10.18 -2.19 8.37
N VAL A 98 -9.48 -1.06 8.52
CA VAL A 98 -9.81 -0.02 9.51
C VAL A 98 -11.19 0.58 9.25
N ILE A 99 -11.52 0.90 7.99
CA ILE A 99 -12.82 1.45 7.59
C ILE A 99 -13.95 0.49 7.98
N VAL A 100 -13.77 -0.81 7.69
CA VAL A 100 -14.76 -1.84 7.99
C VAL A 100 -14.86 -2.13 9.49
N LEU A 101 -13.71 -2.26 10.18
CA LEU A 101 -13.62 -2.51 11.62
C LEU A 101 -14.31 -1.40 12.42
N ARG A 102 -14.16 -0.14 12.00
CA ARG A 102 -14.76 1.02 12.67
C ARG A 102 -16.24 1.21 12.36
N ASP A 103 -16.78 0.46 11.39
CA ASP A 103 -18.09 0.68 10.77
C ASP A 103 -18.24 2.12 10.26
N ALA A 104 -17.29 2.55 9.43
CA ALA A 104 -17.18 3.92 8.91
C ALA A 104 -17.52 4.00 7.41
N PRO A 105 -18.77 3.81 6.97
CA PRO A 105 -19.13 3.79 5.55
C PRO A 105 -18.80 5.10 4.82
N LEU A 106 -18.87 6.24 5.49
CA LEU A 106 -18.48 7.54 4.91
C LEU A 106 -16.99 7.63 4.57
N ALA A 107 -16.15 6.75 5.13
CA ALA A 107 -14.73 6.69 4.86
C ALA A 107 -14.38 5.82 3.64
N VAL A 108 -15.34 5.08 3.04
CA VAL A 108 -15.08 4.24 1.86
C VAL A 108 -14.43 5.01 0.70
N PRO A 109 -14.84 6.25 0.35
CA PRO A 109 -14.17 7.04 -0.70
C PRO A 109 -12.70 7.39 -0.39
N LEU A 110 -12.28 7.32 0.88
CA LEU A 110 -10.88 7.54 1.24
C LEU A 110 -9.96 6.45 0.70
N LEU A 111 -10.45 5.23 0.44
CA LEU A 111 -9.65 4.14 -0.08
C LEU A 111 -9.14 4.39 -1.52
N PRO A 112 -9.99 4.66 -2.54
CA PRO A 112 -9.50 5.01 -3.87
C PRO A 112 -8.71 6.32 -3.87
N LEU A 113 -9.05 7.28 -3.00
CA LEU A 113 -8.28 8.51 -2.83
C LEU A 113 -6.85 8.21 -2.33
N PHE A 114 -6.73 7.36 -1.30
CA PHE A 114 -5.44 6.91 -0.76
C PHE A 114 -4.60 6.26 -1.86
N MET A 115 -5.18 5.31 -2.60
CA MET A 115 -4.49 4.63 -3.70
C MET A 115 -4.02 5.62 -4.77
N ALA A 116 -4.83 6.62 -5.14
CA ALA A 116 -4.44 7.64 -6.10
C ALA A 116 -3.29 8.53 -5.59
N VAL A 117 -3.32 8.93 -4.31
CA VAL A 117 -2.26 9.70 -3.66
C VAL A 117 -0.96 8.91 -3.64
N ILE A 118 -0.99 7.66 -3.15
CA ILE A 118 0.18 6.79 -3.08
C ILE A 118 0.75 6.51 -4.46
N GLN A 119 -0.12 6.27 -5.44
CA GLN A 119 0.29 6.03 -6.82
C GLN A 119 1.08 7.21 -7.40
N LYS A 120 0.52 8.42 -7.26
CA LYS A 120 1.16 9.63 -7.81
C LYS A 120 2.43 9.99 -7.06
N ARG A 121 2.44 9.83 -5.75
CA ARG A 121 3.50 10.33 -4.88
C ARG A 121 4.69 9.39 -4.75
N PHE A 122 4.45 8.08 -4.76
CA PHE A 122 5.50 7.07 -4.55
C PHE A 122 5.66 6.15 -5.75
N ILE A 123 4.59 5.47 -6.17
CA ILE A 123 4.69 4.37 -7.15
C ILE A 123 5.26 4.84 -8.49
N PHE A 124 4.83 5.98 -9.02
CA PHE A 124 5.36 6.48 -10.29
C PHE A 124 6.86 6.76 -10.23
N GLY A 125 7.34 7.35 -9.14
CA GLY A 125 8.77 7.61 -8.95
C GLY A 125 9.58 6.33 -8.79
N GLU A 126 9.05 5.34 -8.08
CA GLU A 126 9.69 4.03 -7.90
C GLU A 126 9.74 3.22 -9.20
N GLU A 127 8.64 3.15 -9.95
CA GLU A 127 8.61 2.46 -11.25
C GLU A 127 9.50 3.17 -12.27
N ALA A 128 9.66 4.50 -12.21
CA ALA A 128 10.62 5.22 -13.04
C ALA A 128 12.07 4.82 -12.73
N ARG A 129 12.43 4.71 -11.44
CA ARG A 129 13.76 4.22 -11.02
C ARG A 129 13.99 2.77 -11.41
N LEU A 130 13.00 1.89 -11.22
CA LEU A 130 13.09 0.50 -11.67
C LEU A 130 13.28 0.40 -13.18
N ARG A 131 12.56 1.24 -13.96
CA ARG A 131 12.74 1.31 -15.42
C ARG A 131 14.14 1.80 -15.79
N ALA A 132 14.67 2.80 -15.10
CA ALA A 132 16.03 3.31 -15.34
C ALA A 132 17.11 2.29 -14.99
N ALA A 133 16.93 1.53 -13.90
CA ALA A 133 17.90 0.55 -13.41
C ALA A 133 17.89 -0.77 -14.19
N PHE A 134 16.72 -1.27 -14.61
CA PHE A 134 16.57 -2.62 -15.16
C PHE A 134 16.02 -2.67 -16.60
N GLY A 135 15.64 -1.52 -17.19
CA GLY A 135 15.32 -1.39 -18.61
C GLY A 135 14.33 -2.46 -19.12
N PRO A 136 14.74 -3.31 -20.09
CA PRO A 136 13.89 -4.37 -20.66
C PRO A 136 13.30 -5.34 -19.63
N ASP A 137 14.05 -5.74 -18.61
CA ASP A 137 13.58 -6.70 -17.60
C ASP A 137 12.38 -6.15 -16.82
N PHE A 138 12.42 -4.85 -16.50
CA PHE A 138 11.30 -4.16 -15.88
C PHE A 138 10.13 -4.00 -16.85
N ALA A 139 10.37 -3.74 -18.13
CA ALA A 139 9.32 -3.64 -19.14
C ALA A 139 8.55 -4.97 -19.29
N ASP A 140 9.29 -6.07 -19.38
CA ASP A 140 8.77 -7.43 -19.44
C ASP A 140 7.95 -7.80 -18.21
N TYR A 141 8.48 -7.49 -17.02
CA TYR A 141 7.75 -7.64 -15.77
C TYR A 141 6.48 -6.78 -15.75
N ALA A 142 6.57 -5.53 -16.19
CA ALA A 142 5.45 -4.60 -16.21
C ALA A 142 4.35 -4.99 -17.21
N ALA A 143 4.69 -5.73 -18.27
CA ALA A 143 3.70 -6.28 -19.19
C ALA A 143 2.90 -7.44 -18.57
N ARG A 144 3.50 -8.21 -17.65
CA ARG A 144 2.90 -9.41 -17.05
C ARG A 144 2.19 -9.17 -15.72
N THR A 145 2.59 -8.15 -14.97
CA THR A 145 2.06 -7.86 -13.64
C THR A 145 1.59 -6.41 -13.58
N ARG A 146 0.37 -6.16 -13.11
CA ARG A 146 -0.19 -4.80 -13.06
C ARG A 146 0.33 -4.03 -11.86
N ARG A 147 0.14 -2.71 -11.90
CA ARG A 147 0.55 -1.79 -10.82
C ARG A 147 -0.18 -2.10 -9.52
N TRP A 148 -1.51 -2.16 -9.59
CA TRP A 148 -2.41 -2.66 -8.56
C TRP A 148 -3.07 -3.92 -9.13
N LEU A 149 -3.07 -5.01 -8.36
CA LEU A 149 -3.61 -6.34 -8.69
C LEU A 149 -3.71 -6.64 -10.21
#